data_AF-A1TMY0-F1
#
_entry.id   AF-A1TMY0-F1
#
_cell.length_a   1.000
_cell.length_b   1.000
_cell.length_c   1.000
_cell.angle_alpha   90.00
_cell.angle_beta   90.00
_cell.angle_gamma   90.00
#
_symmetry.space_group_name_H-M   'P 1'
#
loop_
_entity.id
_entity.type
_entity.pdbx_description
1 polymer ?
#
loop_
_entity_poly.entity_id
_entity_poly.type
_entity_poly.pdbx_seq_one_letter_code
_entity_poly.pdbx_strand_id
1 'polypeptide(L)'
;MRAAVLILAALLAGCAGAPRVEIQRVNVSVPVECQEPVPARPVMPTDALRAGATVDDFTKAAQAEIERREGYEGELLTALEACRAPINPSRPDAGTQGSTP
;
A
#
# COMPACT_ATOMS: atom_id res chain seq x y z
N MET A 1 -66.76 22.05 -2.94
CA MET A 1 -65.93 21.39 -3.98
C MET A 1 -64.48 21.85 -3.98
N ARG A 2 -64.17 23.16 -4.05
CA ARG A 2 -62.77 23.67 -4.09
C ARG A 2 -61.89 23.21 -2.93
N ALA A 3 -62.39 23.25 -1.70
CA ALA A 3 -61.64 22.80 -0.53
C ALA A 3 -61.31 21.31 -0.56
N ALA A 4 -62.23 20.46 -1.03
CA ALA A 4 -62.00 19.02 -1.15
C ALA A 4 -60.93 18.69 -2.19
N VAL A 5 -60.90 19.44 -3.30
CA VAL A 5 -59.85 19.30 -4.34
C VAL A 5 -58.48 19.71 -3.79
N LEU A 6 -58.40 20.80 -3.01
CA LEU A 6 -57.15 21.25 -2.41
C LEU A 6 -56.62 20.28 -1.35
N ILE A 7 -57.51 19.73 -0.51
CA ILE A 7 -57.15 18.72 0.49
C ILE A 7 -56.65 17.44 -0.19
N LEU A 8 -57.33 16.99 -1.25
CA LEU A 8 -56.92 15.82 -2.01
C LEU A 8 -55.55 16.02 -2.70
N ALA A 9 -55.33 17.20 -3.29
CA ALA A 9 -54.05 17.55 -3.92
C ALA A 9 -52.90 17.60 -2.89
N ALA A 10 -53.15 18.14 -1.68
CA ALA A 10 -52.16 18.17 -0.61
C ALA A 10 -51.79 16.77 -0.11
N LEU A 11 -52.77 15.86 0.02
CA LEU A 11 -52.54 14.47 0.40
C LEU A 11 -51.72 13.71 -0.66
N LEU A 12 -51.98 13.95 -1.95
CA LEU A 12 -51.24 13.34 -3.06
C LEU A 12 -49.79 13.86 -3.15
N ALA A 13 -49.57 15.15 -2.90
CA ALA A 13 -48.24 15.73 -2.88
C ALA A 13 -47.35 15.16 -1.75
N GLY A 14 -47.94 14.85 -0.59
CA GLY A 14 -47.23 14.18 0.51
C GLY A 14 -46.78 12.75 0.18
N CYS A 15 -47.52 12.05 -0.69
CA CYS A 15 -47.17 10.69 -1.12
C CYS A 15 -46.03 10.66 -2.16
N ALA A 16 -45.97 11.67 -3.04
CA ALA A 16 -44.89 11.82 -4.03
C ALA A 16 -43.61 12.47 -3.48
N GLY A 17 -43.69 13.12 -2.32
CA GLY A 17 -42.56 13.80 -1.67
C GLY A 17 -41.71 12.94 -0.74
N ALA A 18 -41.92 11.61 -0.71
CA ALA A 18 -41.12 10.72 0.14
C ALA A 18 -39.62 10.82 -0.27
N PRO A 19 -38.71 11.17 0.66
CA PRO A 19 -37.30 11.33 0.33
C PRO A 19 -36.73 10.00 -0.14
N ARG A 20 -36.18 10.00 -1.35
CA ARG A 20 -35.50 8.83 -1.92
C ARG A 20 -34.17 8.64 -1.18
N VAL A 21 -34.12 7.68 -0.26
CA VAL A 21 -32.89 7.30 0.43
C VAL A 21 -32.09 6.40 -0.50
N GLU A 22 -31.13 6.96 -1.22
CA GLU A 22 -30.15 6.19 -1.97
C GLU A 22 -29.02 5.77 -1.03
N ILE A 23 -28.98 4.48 -0.69
CA ILE A 23 -27.90 3.92 0.12
C ILE A 23 -26.66 3.80 -0.78
N GLN A 24 -25.77 4.79 -0.71
CA GLN A 24 -24.50 4.74 -1.40
C GLN A 24 -23.53 3.84 -0.64
N ARG A 25 -23.10 2.75 -1.28
CA ARG A 25 -22.04 1.90 -0.71
C ARG A 25 -20.69 2.59 -0.93
N VAL A 26 -20.07 3.04 0.15
CA VAL A 26 -18.72 3.61 0.13
C VAL A 26 -17.74 2.54 0.59
N ASN A 27 -16.84 2.14 -0.30
CA ASN A 27 -15.73 1.27 0.06
C ASN A 27 -14.57 2.14 0.56
N VAL A 28 -14.37 2.14 1.88
CA VAL A 28 -13.24 2.82 2.51
C VAL A 28 -12.09 1.82 2.60
N SER A 29 -10.95 2.14 1.96
CA SER A 29 -9.74 1.33 2.09
C SER A 29 -9.25 1.39 3.53
N VAL A 30 -9.21 0.24 4.21
CA VAL A 30 -8.62 0.12 5.54
C VAL A 30 -7.10 -0.05 5.37
N PRO A 31 -6.27 0.76 6.03
CA PRO A 31 -4.83 0.57 5.99
C PRO A 31 -4.49 -0.78 6.64
N VAL A 32 -3.75 -1.61 5.90
CA VAL A 32 -3.18 -2.87 6.38
C VAL A 32 -1.67 -2.73 6.46
N GLU A 33 -1.03 -3.55 7.28
CA GLU A 33 0.43 -3.63 7.30
C GLU A 33 0.97 -4.05 5.92
N CYS A 34 2.10 -3.46 5.53
CA CYS A 34 2.80 -3.88 4.32
C CYS A 34 3.42 -5.26 4.54
N GLN A 35 3.22 -6.16 3.59
CA GLN A 35 3.75 -7.54 3.65
C GLN A 35 5.05 -7.72 2.87
N GLU A 36 5.69 -6.63 2.45
CA GLU A 36 6.95 -6.70 1.72
C GLU A 36 8.07 -7.26 2.62
N PRO A 37 8.77 -8.33 2.21
CA PRO A 37 9.87 -8.88 2.98
C PRO A 37 11.06 -7.91 3.00
N VAL A 38 11.80 -7.94 4.11
CA VAL A 38 13.09 -7.24 4.18
C VAL A 38 14.11 -8.03 3.35
N PRO A 39 14.77 -7.40 2.35
CA PRO A 39 15.83 -8.05 1.58
C PRO A 39 16.94 -8.58 2.48
N ALA A 40 17.51 -9.74 2.14
CA ALA A 40 18.56 -10.34 2.94
C ALA A 40 19.85 -9.53 2.82
N ARG A 41 20.46 -9.16 3.96
CA ARG A 41 21.76 -8.48 3.94
C ARG A 41 22.80 -9.37 3.25
N PRO A 42 23.47 -8.90 2.19
CA PRO A 42 24.52 -9.70 1.55
C PRO A 42 25.73 -9.81 2.50
N VAL A 43 26.52 -10.87 2.33
CA VAL A 43 27.83 -10.98 3.01
C VAL A 43 28.65 -9.76 2.60
N MET A 44 29.27 -9.03 3.53
CA MET A 44 30.09 -7.86 3.17
C MET A 44 31.58 -8.22 3.09
N PRO A 45 32.35 -7.68 2.13
CA PRO A 45 33.76 -8.04 1.98
C PRO A 45 34.62 -7.65 3.20
N THR A 46 34.30 -6.55 3.89
CA THR A 46 35.08 -6.16 5.07
C THR A 46 34.82 -7.05 6.27
N ASP A 47 33.63 -7.67 6.37
CA ASP A 47 33.29 -8.63 7.44
C ASP A 47 34.23 -9.86 7.44
N ALA A 48 34.82 -10.21 6.28
CA ALA A 48 35.70 -11.36 6.11
C ALA A 48 37.20 -11.02 6.29
N LEU A 49 37.56 -9.76 6.58
CA LEU A 49 38.96 -9.38 6.73
C LEU A 49 39.54 -9.90 8.04
N ARG A 50 40.71 -10.52 7.94
CA ARG A 50 41.54 -10.92 9.08
C ARG A 50 42.14 -9.69 9.78
N ALA A 51 42.31 -9.78 11.10
CA ALA A 51 43.02 -8.77 11.87
C ALA A 51 44.44 -8.55 11.32
N GLY A 52 44.87 -7.29 11.21
CA GLY A 52 46.16 -6.93 10.63
C GLY A 52 46.21 -7.00 9.09
N ALA A 53 45.06 -7.01 8.40
CA ALA A 53 45.02 -6.78 6.96
C ALA A 53 45.74 -5.48 6.59
N THR A 54 46.41 -5.47 5.43
CA THR A 54 47.10 -4.28 4.94
C THR A 54 46.08 -3.20 4.56
N VAL A 55 46.54 -1.95 4.45
CA VAL A 55 45.68 -0.85 3.99
C VAL A 55 45.16 -1.13 2.57
N ASP A 56 45.98 -1.73 1.70
CA ASP A 56 45.57 -2.08 0.34
C ASP A 56 44.50 -3.19 0.32
N ASP A 57 44.65 -4.23 1.14
CA ASP A 57 43.65 -5.30 1.29
C ASP A 57 42.33 -4.73 1.81
N PHE A 58 42.39 -3.83 2.80
CA PHE A 58 41.21 -3.17 3.34
C PHE A 58 40.54 -2.27 2.29
N THR A 59 41.32 -1.46 1.57
CA THR A 59 40.79 -0.52 0.57
C THR A 59 40.07 -1.26 -0.56
N LYS A 60 40.66 -2.35 -1.06
CA LYS A 60 40.03 -3.22 -2.05
C LYS A 60 38.70 -3.81 -1.54
N ALA A 61 38.68 -4.32 -0.32
CA ALA A 61 37.46 -4.89 0.28
C ALA A 61 36.39 -3.81 0.49
N ALA A 62 36.77 -2.63 0.99
CA ALA A 62 35.86 -1.51 1.21
C ALA A 62 35.26 -0.97 -0.10
N GLN A 63 36.04 -0.86 -1.16
CA GLN A 63 35.52 -0.47 -2.48
C GLN A 63 34.48 -1.47 -3.00
N ALA A 64 34.78 -2.77 -2.94
CA ALA A 64 33.81 -3.80 -3.31
C ALA A 64 32.57 -3.80 -2.40
N GLU A 65 32.71 -3.37 -1.14
CA GLU A 65 31.58 -3.24 -0.23
C GLU A 65 30.67 -2.06 -0.58
N ILE A 66 31.23 -0.93 -1.00
CA ILE A 66 30.45 0.25 -1.39
C ILE A 66 29.49 -0.13 -2.52
N GLU A 67 29.99 -0.76 -3.58
CA GLU A 67 29.15 -1.21 -4.70
C GLU A 67 28.06 -2.20 -4.24
N ARG A 68 28.41 -3.11 -3.32
CA ARG A 68 27.45 -4.08 -2.75
C ARG A 68 26.37 -3.40 -1.90
N ARG A 69 26.74 -2.38 -1.14
CA ARG A 69 25.81 -1.58 -0.33
C ARG A 69 24.88 -0.77 -1.20
N GLU A 70 25.38 -0.12 -2.25
CA GLU A 70 24.55 0.60 -3.21
C GLU A 70 23.50 -0.31 -3.85
N GLY A 71 23.88 -1.54 -4.24
CA GLY A 71 22.94 -2.55 -4.72
C GLY A 71 21.87 -2.91 -3.68
N TYR A 72 22.28 -3.18 -2.44
CA TYR A 72 21.37 -3.51 -1.34
C TYR A 72 20.44 -2.33 -0.97
N GLU A 73 20.93 -1.10 -1.04
CA GLU A 73 20.13 0.11 -0.86
C GLU A 73 19.07 0.23 -1.97
N GLY A 74 19.40 -0.14 -3.21
CA GLY A 74 18.43 -0.24 -4.31
C GLY A 74 17.32 -1.27 -4.04
N GLU A 75 17.67 -2.45 -3.53
CA GLU A 75 16.69 -3.47 -3.12
C GLU A 75 15.79 -2.96 -1.98
N LEU A 76 16.37 -2.32 -0.96
CA LEU A 76 15.63 -1.73 0.16
C LEU A 76 14.68 -0.62 -0.29
N LEU A 77 15.13 0.25 -1.20
CA LEU A 77 14.28 1.31 -1.77
C LEU A 77 13.12 0.71 -2.55
N THR A 78 13.37 -0.34 -3.34
CA THR A 78 12.32 -1.03 -4.10
C THR A 78 11.25 -1.61 -3.16
N ALA A 79 11.68 -2.28 -2.09
CA ALA A 79 10.75 -2.81 -1.08
C ALA A 79 9.93 -1.70 -0.42
N LEU A 80 10.57 -0.58 -0.06
CA LEU A 80 9.89 0.56 0.53
C LEU A 80 8.88 1.21 -0.44
N GLU A 81 9.24 1.33 -1.72
CA GLU A 81 8.35 1.88 -2.75
C GLU A 81 7.11 1.00 -2.96
N ALA A 82 7.26 -0.32 -2.93
CA ALA A 82 6.14 -1.25 -2.97
C ALA A 82 5.16 -1.00 -1.80
N CYS A 83 5.67 -0.78 -0.59
CA CYS A 83 4.84 -0.47 0.58
C CYS A 83 4.16 0.90 0.52
N ARG A 84 4.76 1.88 -0.15
CA ARG A 84 4.24 3.26 -0.23
C ARG A 84 3.31 3.49 -1.42
N ALA A 85 3.22 2.53 -2.33
CA ALA A 85 2.36 2.63 -3.49
C ALA A 85 0.87 2.74 -3.09
N PRO A 86 0.06 3.55 -3.80
CA PRO A 86 -1.36 3.67 -3.51
C PRO A 86 -2.07 2.33 -3.78
N ILE A 87 -2.97 1.94 -2.87
CA ILE A 87 -3.80 0.75 -3.02
C ILE A 87 -4.75 0.96 -4.19
N ASN A 88 -4.55 0.22 -5.28
CA ASN A 88 -5.42 0.21 -6.45
C ASN A 88 -6.35 -1.02 -6.39
N PRO A 89 -7.64 -0.85 -6.02
CA PRO A 89 -8.57 -1.98 -5.85
C PRO A 89 -8.91 -2.71 -7.17
N SER A 90 -8.56 -2.14 -8.32
CA SER A 90 -8.78 -2.72 -9.65
C SER A 90 -7.62 -3.60 -10.15
N ARG A 91 -6.52 -3.70 -9.39
CA ARG A 91 -5.34 -4.50 -9.74
C ARG A 91 -5.46 -5.91 -9.13
N PRO A 92 -5.43 -7.00 -9.92
CA PRO A 92 -5.71 -8.37 -9.44
C PRO A 92 -4.77 -8.85 -8.31
N ASP A 93 -3.58 -8.26 -8.26
CA ASP A 93 -2.48 -8.56 -7.35
C ASP A 93 -2.49 -7.72 -6.06
N ALA A 94 -3.41 -6.77 -5.90
CA ALA A 94 -3.48 -5.90 -4.72
C ALA A 94 -4.16 -6.54 -3.48
N GLY A 95 -4.63 -7.79 -3.57
CA GLY A 95 -5.37 -8.43 -2.47
C GLY A 95 -5.34 -9.96 -2.42
N THR A 96 -4.53 -10.64 -3.23
CA THR A 96 -4.50 -12.11 -3.30
C THR A 96 -3.22 -12.70 -2.73
N GLN A 97 -2.91 -12.38 -1.47
CA GLN A 97 -2.04 -13.23 -0.65
C GLN A 97 -2.68 -13.40 0.73
N GLY A 98 -3.36 -14.53 0.93
CA GLY A 98 -3.82 -14.97 2.24
C GLY A 98 -5.32 -15.24 2.37
N SER A 99 -5.82 -16.31 1.75
CA SER A 99 -6.88 -17.14 2.34
C SER A 99 -7.07 -18.43 1.54
N THR A 100 -6.26 -19.42 1.88
CA THR A 100 -6.65 -20.82 1.68
C THR A 100 -7.19 -21.31 3.03
N PRO A 101 -8.37 -21.97 3.07
CA PRO A 101 -8.92 -22.53 4.31
C PRO A 101 -8.05 -23.64 4.90
#